data_AF-A0AAE1FGU3-F1
#
_entry.id   AF-A0AAE1FGU3-F1
#
_cell.length_a   1.000
_cell.length_b   1.000
_cell.length_c   1.000
_cell.angle_alpha   90.00
_cell.angle_beta   90.00
_cell.angle_gamma   90.00
#
_symmetry.space_group_name_H-M   'P 1'
#
loop_
_entity.id
_entity.type
_entity.pdbx_description
1 polymer ?
#
loop_
_entity_poly.entity_id
_entity_poly.type
_entity_poly.pdbx_seq_one_letter_code
_entity_poly.pdbx_strand_id
1 'polypeptide(L)'
;MSEEVTRNKELLVCGDFNYGNIMWEENRVENGSQGYGQAMHFLETINDNYWTQNITDWTHLRDDDNPSRLDLVFTRTNSEVDNIRYLAPLGRSKHAVICFTLTVDSRPKEYTSTSSKLNYHKADFDKMRDLFCQVHWEETFSNKSVNEKWSVFTEHYNRTVKVCVPSYKKNAGRFRPKWMNGRLEMLIRRKQEAWVRYRGRKTENHRNRYNNARNTVTREVRAAKFAYERKIAQDATSNTKHFWAYVRSKTTAKETITRMRTSTGEVTEDDGSIAQEMNTAFNGVYVREDSTQPTINPDAIYHGPKLQEIVTTGEGVKKKLKKLDGSKAAGPDGVSPLILKECTDVLFKPITDIFLTSLETGSIPSDWRRANITPIHKKNSKMEPLNYRPVSLTSVVSKLLESIIREELTLENRRIRGDMIETYKLMHGYEDIPYTKFFQLNTNNLRGHSLKLAKPDHWRTTLKGNWFAIRVIDQWNSLPENIVTAPTIATFKARYDRHLGIVGVIG
;
A
#
# COMPACT_ATOMS: atom_id res chain seq x y z
N MET A 1 -47.60 -3.55 5.85
CA MET A 1 -46.27 -4.05 5.47
C MET A 1 -46.34 -4.41 3.99
N SER A 2 -45.53 -3.80 3.13
CA SER A 2 -45.66 -3.89 1.66
C SER A 2 -45.36 -5.30 1.13
N GLU A 3 -46.00 -5.68 0.01
CA GLU A 3 -45.86 -6.94 -0.75
C GLU A 3 -44.43 -7.31 -1.18
N GLU A 4 -43.43 -6.45 -0.91
CA GLU A 4 -42.02 -6.72 -1.20
C GLU A 4 -41.40 -7.75 -0.24
N VAL A 5 -41.90 -7.85 1.00
CA VAL A 5 -41.37 -8.79 2.02
C VAL A 5 -41.70 -10.24 1.67
N THR A 6 -42.78 -10.51 0.93
CA THR A 6 -43.25 -11.87 0.64
C THR A 6 -42.47 -12.57 -0.49
N ARG A 7 -41.74 -11.85 -1.35
CA ARG A 7 -40.97 -12.43 -2.48
C ARG A 7 -39.54 -12.87 -2.15
N ASN A 8 -39.00 -12.52 -0.99
CA ASN A 8 -37.70 -13.03 -0.57
C ASN A 8 -37.82 -14.48 -0.07
N LYS A 9 -36.99 -15.38 -0.62
CA LYS A 9 -36.96 -16.81 -0.25
C LYS A 9 -36.48 -17.05 1.18
N GLU A 10 -35.81 -16.07 1.78
CA GLU A 10 -35.24 -16.15 3.13
C GLU A 10 -35.83 -15.02 4.00
N LEU A 11 -36.25 -15.35 5.23
CA LEU A 11 -36.74 -14.39 6.22
C LEU A 11 -35.95 -14.55 7.51
N LEU A 12 -35.30 -13.48 7.97
CA LEU A 12 -34.76 -13.38 9.32
C LEU A 12 -35.23 -12.06 9.93
N VAL A 13 -36.07 -12.15 10.95
CA VAL A 13 -36.47 -10.99 11.76
C VAL A 13 -35.98 -11.23 13.19
N CYS A 14 -35.14 -10.35 13.72
CA CYS A 14 -34.67 -10.46 15.09
C CYS A 14 -34.59 -9.10 15.77
N GLY A 15 -34.83 -9.08 17.07
CA GLY A 15 -34.78 -7.84 17.85
C GLY A 15 -35.41 -7.99 19.22
N ASP A 16 -35.44 -6.88 19.96
CA ASP A 16 -36.15 -6.74 21.22
C ASP A 16 -37.57 -6.25 20.94
N PHE A 17 -38.55 -7.14 21.09
CA PHE A 17 -39.95 -6.87 20.75
C PHE A 17 -40.77 -6.43 21.96
N ASN A 18 -40.23 -6.52 23.18
CA ASN A 18 -40.89 -6.09 24.41
C ASN A 18 -42.27 -6.72 24.71
N TYR A 19 -42.67 -7.78 24.02
CA TYR A 19 -43.92 -8.53 24.28
C TYR A 19 -43.72 -9.61 25.35
N GLY A 20 -43.46 -9.18 26.58
CA GLY A 20 -43.23 -10.09 27.72
C GLY A 20 -44.47 -10.85 28.22
N ASN A 21 -45.66 -10.47 27.75
CA ASN A 21 -46.96 -11.06 28.07
C ASN A 21 -47.42 -12.14 27.08
N ILE A 22 -46.62 -12.44 26.04
CA ILE A 22 -46.88 -13.55 25.13
C ILE A 22 -46.31 -14.84 25.72
N MET A 23 -47.17 -15.83 25.90
CA MET A 23 -46.85 -17.18 26.31
C MET A 23 -46.60 -18.03 25.06
N TRP A 24 -45.36 -18.00 24.56
CA TRP A 24 -44.96 -18.61 23.29
C TRP A 24 -45.22 -20.13 23.22
N GLU A 25 -45.05 -20.83 24.34
CA GLU A 25 -45.29 -22.28 24.46
C GLU A 25 -46.77 -22.64 24.33
N GLU A 26 -47.65 -21.71 24.67
CA GLU A 26 -49.11 -21.88 24.72
C GLU A 26 -49.80 -21.15 23.57
N ASN A 27 -49.04 -20.46 22.72
CA ASN A 27 -49.52 -19.61 21.62
C ASN A 27 -50.68 -18.69 22.05
N ARG A 28 -50.53 -17.99 23.18
CA ARG A 28 -51.53 -17.05 23.71
C ARG A 28 -50.92 -15.83 24.39
N VAL A 29 -51.75 -14.83 24.64
CA VAL A 29 -51.39 -13.64 25.43
C VAL A 29 -52.02 -13.74 26.83
N GLU A 30 -51.28 -13.34 27.86
CA GLU A 30 -51.79 -13.29 29.23
C GLU A 30 -53.02 -12.38 29.35
N ASN A 31 -54.16 -12.95 29.78
CA ASN A 31 -55.43 -12.23 29.87
C ASN A 31 -55.36 -11.03 30.84
N GLY A 32 -55.84 -9.87 30.39
CA GLY A 32 -55.85 -8.65 31.21
C GLY A 32 -54.48 -7.99 31.39
N SER A 33 -53.44 -8.47 30.72
CA SER A 33 -52.10 -7.86 30.74
C SER A 33 -52.08 -6.49 30.06
N GLN A 34 -51.19 -5.61 30.53
CA GLN A 34 -50.97 -4.32 29.90
C GLN A 34 -50.49 -4.52 28.45
N GLY A 35 -51.17 -3.89 27.49
CA GLY A 35 -50.83 -4.02 26.07
C GLY A 35 -51.35 -5.31 25.41
N TYR A 36 -52.34 -5.99 26.02
CA TYR A 36 -52.96 -7.20 25.48
C TYR A 36 -53.33 -7.08 23.99
N GLY A 37 -54.00 -6.01 23.59
CA GLY A 37 -54.44 -5.82 22.20
C GLY A 37 -53.29 -5.78 21.20
N GLN A 38 -52.19 -5.07 21.52
CA GLN A 38 -51.02 -5.04 20.65
C GLN A 38 -50.30 -6.40 20.60
N ALA A 39 -50.14 -7.06 21.74
CA ALA A 39 -49.50 -8.37 21.82
C ALA A 39 -50.31 -9.45 21.07
N MET A 40 -51.64 -9.40 21.16
CA MET A 40 -52.53 -10.33 20.46
C MET A 40 -52.44 -10.11 18.95
N HIS A 41 -52.55 -8.86 18.51
CA HIS A 41 -52.42 -8.52 17.09
C HIS A 41 -51.05 -8.93 16.52
N PHE A 42 -49.97 -8.77 17.31
CA PHE A 42 -48.65 -9.21 16.92
C PHE A 42 -48.55 -10.74 16.80
N LEU A 43 -49.12 -11.47 17.76
CA LEU A 43 -49.16 -12.93 17.74
C LEU A 43 -49.97 -13.47 16.54
N GLU A 44 -51.12 -12.88 16.27
CA GLU A 44 -51.96 -13.17 15.09
C GLU A 44 -51.17 -12.92 13.80
N THR A 45 -50.48 -11.77 13.69
CA THR A 45 -49.66 -11.45 12.52
C THR A 45 -48.57 -12.49 12.27
N ILE A 46 -47.90 -12.96 13.32
CA ILE A 46 -46.87 -14.00 13.21
C ILE A 46 -47.48 -15.30 12.69
N ASN A 47 -48.63 -15.69 13.24
CA ASN A 47 -49.33 -16.92 12.86
C ASN A 47 -49.84 -16.85 11.40
N ASP A 48 -50.44 -15.72 11.00
CA ASP A 48 -50.95 -15.50 9.64
C ASP A 48 -49.85 -15.53 8.58
N ASN A 49 -48.63 -15.14 8.96
CA ASN A 49 -47.47 -15.15 8.07
C ASN A 49 -46.63 -16.43 8.18
N TYR A 50 -47.04 -17.41 9.00
CA TYR A 50 -46.33 -18.67 9.25
C TYR A 50 -44.87 -18.46 9.70
N TRP A 51 -44.65 -17.47 10.56
CA TRP A 51 -43.31 -17.20 11.09
C TRP A 51 -43.05 -18.06 12.31
N THR A 52 -41.88 -18.71 12.32
CA THR A 52 -41.41 -19.53 13.43
C THR A 52 -40.59 -18.68 14.38
N GLN A 53 -41.00 -18.59 15.64
CA GLN A 53 -40.18 -18.06 16.72
C GLN A 53 -39.18 -19.14 17.18
N ASN A 54 -37.88 -18.82 17.26
CA ASN A 54 -36.81 -19.79 17.52
C ASN A 54 -36.21 -19.71 18.94
N ILE A 55 -36.54 -18.68 19.72
CA ILE A 55 -35.91 -18.45 21.02
C ILE A 55 -36.66 -19.22 22.10
N THR A 56 -35.97 -20.15 22.76
CA THR A 56 -36.57 -21.08 23.73
C THR A 56 -36.25 -20.75 25.18
N ASP A 57 -35.34 -19.82 25.45
CA ASP A 57 -34.92 -19.49 26.80
C ASP A 57 -35.06 -17.99 27.05
N TRP A 58 -34.91 -17.57 28.30
CA TRP A 58 -34.99 -16.17 28.65
C TRP A 58 -33.80 -15.38 28.11
N THR A 59 -34.09 -14.15 27.74
CA THR A 59 -33.13 -13.24 27.10
C THR A 59 -32.90 -12.00 27.93
N HIS A 60 -33.81 -11.67 28.86
CA HIS A 60 -33.70 -10.52 29.75
C HIS A 60 -33.84 -10.95 31.21
N LEU A 61 -32.96 -10.44 32.08
CA LEU A 61 -32.95 -10.71 33.53
C LEU A 61 -33.35 -9.44 34.30
N ARG A 62 -34.50 -9.48 34.99
CA ARG A 62 -34.93 -8.40 35.90
C ARG A 62 -34.27 -8.55 37.29
N ASP A 63 -34.28 -7.48 38.08
CA ASP A 63 -33.64 -7.46 39.41
C ASP A 63 -34.43 -8.28 40.47
N ASP A 64 -35.69 -8.62 40.18
CA ASP A 64 -36.65 -9.39 40.98
C ASP A 64 -36.71 -10.88 40.59
N ASP A 65 -35.69 -11.40 39.90
CA ASP A 65 -35.60 -12.80 39.47
C ASP A 65 -36.73 -13.31 38.56
N ASN A 66 -37.47 -12.40 37.89
CA ASN A 66 -38.43 -12.74 36.84
C ASN A 66 -37.78 -12.63 35.44
N PRO A 67 -37.24 -13.73 34.89
CA PRO A 67 -36.66 -13.74 33.55
C PRO A 67 -37.76 -13.61 32.49
N SER A 68 -37.51 -12.78 31.47
CA SER A 68 -38.44 -12.58 30.36
C SER A 68 -37.79 -12.90 29.02
N ARG A 69 -38.59 -13.37 28.06
CA ARG A 69 -38.19 -13.60 26.66
C ARG A 69 -38.63 -12.40 25.82
N LEU A 70 -37.74 -11.42 25.67
CA LEU A 70 -38.05 -10.18 24.96
C LEU A 70 -37.35 -10.10 23.60
N ASP A 71 -36.17 -10.72 23.52
CA ASP A 71 -35.38 -10.78 22.30
C ASP A 71 -35.80 -12.03 21.51
N LEU A 72 -36.38 -11.83 20.33
CA LEU A 72 -36.96 -12.89 19.51
C LEU A 72 -36.22 -13.03 18.18
N VAL A 73 -36.28 -14.23 17.62
CA VAL A 73 -35.72 -14.57 16.30
C VAL A 73 -36.78 -15.32 15.52
N PHE A 74 -37.25 -14.72 14.44
CA PHE A 74 -38.24 -15.28 13.53
C PHE A 74 -37.61 -15.71 12.22
N THR A 75 -38.00 -16.89 11.76
CA THR A 75 -37.64 -17.49 10.47
C THR A 75 -38.87 -18.05 9.78
N ARG A 76 -38.77 -18.45 8.50
CA ARG A 76 -39.89 -19.18 7.87
C ARG A 76 -39.98 -20.62 8.36
N THR A 77 -38.84 -21.22 8.66
CA THR A 77 -38.76 -22.61 9.15
C THR A 77 -37.82 -22.73 10.34
N ASN A 78 -38.07 -23.69 11.22
CA ASN A 78 -37.21 -23.99 12.38
C ASN A 78 -35.82 -24.51 11.97
N SER A 79 -35.64 -24.95 10.72
CA SER A 79 -34.38 -25.48 10.19
C SER A 79 -33.40 -24.41 9.73
N GLU A 80 -33.84 -23.16 9.56
CA GLU A 80 -32.99 -22.05 9.12
C GLU A 80 -32.01 -21.59 10.20
N VAL A 81 -32.33 -21.83 11.49
CA VAL A 81 -31.51 -21.41 12.62
C VAL A 81 -31.11 -22.62 13.47
N ASP A 82 -29.82 -22.76 13.72
CA ASP A 82 -29.24 -23.81 14.57
C ASP A 82 -28.25 -23.22 15.59
N ASN A 83 -27.80 -24.03 16.55
CA ASN A 83 -26.76 -23.69 17.53
C ASN A 83 -27.05 -22.43 18.35
N ILE A 84 -28.31 -22.20 18.74
CA ILE A 84 -28.69 -21.04 19.57
C ILE A 84 -28.00 -21.13 20.94
N ARG A 85 -27.28 -20.07 21.30
CA ARG A 85 -26.51 -19.92 22.54
C ARG A 85 -26.82 -18.58 23.18
N TYR A 86 -27.04 -18.62 24.49
CA TYR A 86 -27.30 -17.44 25.30
C TYR A 86 -26.05 -17.05 26.09
N LEU A 87 -25.27 -16.13 25.52
CA LEU A 87 -24.01 -15.67 26.08
C LEU A 87 -24.20 -14.57 27.13
N ALA A 88 -23.16 -14.34 27.93
CA ALA A 88 -23.18 -13.33 28.98
C ALA A 88 -23.50 -11.93 28.42
N PRO A 89 -24.32 -11.12 29.10
CA PRO A 89 -24.65 -9.76 28.70
C PRO A 89 -23.45 -8.87 28.38
N LEU A 90 -23.66 -7.92 27.47
CA LEU A 90 -22.67 -6.90 27.16
C LEU A 90 -22.65 -5.81 28.25
N GLY A 91 -21.52 -5.70 28.94
CA GLY A 91 -21.31 -4.65 29.95
C GLY A 91 -22.29 -4.77 31.12
N ARG A 92 -23.16 -3.76 31.26
CA ARG A 92 -24.22 -3.69 32.29
C ARG A 92 -25.62 -4.01 31.73
N SER A 93 -25.72 -4.42 30.46
CA SER A 93 -27.00 -4.83 29.89
C SER A 93 -27.63 -5.95 30.70
N LYS A 94 -28.95 -5.92 30.80
CA LYS A 94 -29.78 -7.00 31.37
C LYS A 94 -30.16 -8.04 30.32
N HIS A 95 -29.88 -7.77 29.04
CA HIS A 95 -30.11 -8.69 27.93
C HIS A 95 -28.91 -9.62 27.73
N ALA A 96 -29.17 -10.92 27.68
CA ALA A 96 -28.24 -11.93 27.24
C ALA A 96 -27.93 -11.74 25.75
N VAL A 97 -26.71 -12.08 25.35
CA VAL A 97 -26.33 -12.03 23.94
C VAL A 97 -26.78 -13.34 23.29
N ILE A 98 -27.63 -13.25 22.27
CA ILE A 98 -28.07 -14.40 21.49
C ILE A 98 -27.07 -14.61 20.34
N CYS A 99 -26.54 -15.82 20.23
CA CYS A 99 -25.66 -16.23 19.15
C CYS A 99 -26.21 -17.51 18.54
N PHE A 100 -26.39 -17.52 17.22
CA PHE A 100 -26.93 -18.66 16.49
C PHE A 100 -26.26 -18.77 15.11
N THR A 101 -26.44 -19.90 14.45
CA THR A 101 -26.02 -20.17 13.09
C THR A 101 -27.22 -20.06 12.18
N LEU A 102 -27.16 -19.19 11.17
CA LEU A 102 -28.17 -19.07 10.12
C LEU A 102 -27.70 -19.87 8.91
N THR A 103 -28.53 -20.79 8.43
CA THR A 103 -28.34 -21.49 7.17
C THR A 103 -28.96 -20.65 6.06
N VAL A 104 -28.16 -20.29 5.05
CA VAL A 104 -28.60 -19.52 3.89
C VAL A 104 -28.25 -20.25 2.60
N ASP A 105 -29.19 -20.30 1.67
CA ASP A 105 -29.02 -20.87 0.34
C ASP A 105 -28.35 -19.85 -0.57
N SER A 106 -27.02 -19.72 -0.44
CA SER A 106 -26.26 -18.88 -1.36
C SER A 106 -25.88 -19.65 -2.63
N ARG A 107 -26.15 -19.09 -3.82
CA ARG A 107 -25.38 -19.45 -5.02
C ARG A 107 -23.98 -18.88 -4.82
N PRO A 108 -22.93 -19.69 -4.64
CA PRO A 108 -21.60 -19.12 -4.50
C PRO A 108 -21.26 -18.37 -5.79
N LYS A 109 -21.04 -17.05 -5.70
CA LYS A 109 -20.12 -16.43 -6.66
C LYS A 109 -18.83 -17.22 -6.53
N GLU A 110 -18.28 -17.70 -7.64
CA GLU A 110 -16.96 -18.32 -7.66
C GLU A 110 -15.94 -17.30 -7.14
N TYR A 111 -15.76 -17.27 -5.82
CA TYR A 111 -14.64 -16.57 -5.23
C TYR A 111 -13.42 -17.37 -5.63
N THR A 112 -12.70 -16.84 -6.62
CA THR A 112 -11.34 -17.30 -6.94
C THR A 112 -10.61 -17.52 -5.62
N SER A 113 -10.24 -18.78 -5.40
CA SER A 113 -9.66 -19.31 -4.17
C SER A 113 -8.71 -18.30 -3.52
N THR A 114 -8.83 -18.11 -2.20
CA THR A 114 -8.03 -17.18 -1.39
C THR A 114 -6.57 -17.23 -1.83
N SER A 115 -6.14 -16.27 -2.66
CA SER A 115 -4.87 -16.39 -3.36
C SER A 115 -3.74 -16.44 -2.34
N SER A 116 -2.91 -17.48 -2.43
CA SER A 116 -1.72 -17.60 -1.60
C SER A 116 -0.84 -16.38 -1.85
N LYS A 117 -0.51 -15.64 -0.78
CA LYS A 117 0.35 -14.45 -0.90
C LYS A 117 1.80 -14.83 -0.65
N LEU A 118 2.72 -14.22 -1.37
CA LEU A 118 4.15 -14.36 -1.13
C LEU A 118 4.55 -13.56 0.11
N ASN A 119 5.38 -14.15 0.97
CA ASN A 119 5.95 -13.47 2.14
C ASN A 119 7.42 -13.11 1.89
N TYR A 120 7.63 -11.98 1.22
CA TYR A 120 8.96 -11.49 0.87
C TYR A 120 9.87 -11.24 2.08
N HIS A 121 9.32 -10.97 3.27
CA HIS A 121 10.11 -10.79 4.49
C HIS A 121 10.70 -12.09 5.04
N LYS A 122 10.20 -13.24 4.59
CA LYS A 122 10.72 -14.57 4.93
C LYS A 122 11.43 -15.23 3.74
N ALA A 123 11.83 -14.44 2.74
CA ALA A 123 12.57 -14.95 1.61
C ALA A 123 13.97 -15.39 2.04
N ASP A 124 14.45 -16.49 1.44
CA ASP A 124 15.85 -16.93 1.58
C ASP A 124 16.74 -16.13 0.62
N PHE A 125 17.22 -14.97 1.07
CA PHE A 125 17.98 -14.04 0.24
C PHE A 125 19.39 -14.54 -0.09
N ASP A 126 20.01 -15.37 0.76
CA ASP A 126 21.29 -16.00 0.46
C ASP A 126 21.14 -16.94 -0.74
N LYS A 127 20.17 -17.85 -0.68
CA LYS A 127 19.86 -18.74 -1.80
C LYS A 127 19.44 -17.99 -3.06
N MET A 128 18.72 -16.88 -2.94
CA MET A 128 18.41 -16.03 -4.09
C MET A 128 19.68 -15.46 -4.73
N ARG A 129 20.62 -14.95 -3.94
CA ARG A 129 21.90 -14.42 -4.45
C ARG A 129 22.67 -15.51 -5.18
N ASP A 130 22.74 -16.71 -4.63
CA ASP A 130 23.40 -17.85 -5.26
C ASP A 130 22.77 -18.20 -6.61
N LEU A 131 21.44 -18.32 -6.66
CA LEU A 131 20.72 -18.63 -7.89
C LEU A 131 20.85 -17.54 -8.95
N PHE A 132 20.83 -16.26 -8.56
CA PHE A 132 21.07 -15.15 -9.49
C PHE A 132 22.51 -15.06 -9.97
N CYS A 133 23.48 -15.48 -9.15
CA CYS A 133 24.90 -15.49 -9.49
C CYS A 133 25.25 -16.60 -10.49
N GLN A 134 24.46 -17.68 -10.54
CA GLN A 134 24.67 -18.80 -11.48
C GLN A 134 24.35 -18.43 -12.94
N VAL A 135 23.69 -17.30 -13.19
CA VAL A 135 23.32 -16.88 -14.53
C VAL A 135 24.43 -16.03 -15.14
N HIS A 136 24.98 -16.48 -16.26
CA HIS A 136 25.94 -15.71 -17.06
C HIS A 136 25.20 -14.68 -17.92
N TRP A 137 24.84 -13.54 -17.31
CA TRP A 137 23.99 -12.52 -17.94
C TRP A 137 24.56 -11.94 -19.24
N GLU A 138 25.88 -11.74 -19.34
CA GLU A 138 26.53 -11.17 -20.52
C GLU A 138 26.30 -12.06 -21.76
N GLU A 139 26.57 -13.36 -21.64
CA GLU A 139 26.30 -14.34 -22.70
C GLU A 139 24.80 -14.49 -22.96
N THR A 140 24.01 -14.54 -21.89
CA THR A 140 22.55 -14.73 -21.97
C THR A 140 21.86 -13.56 -22.68
N PHE A 141 22.38 -12.34 -22.53
CA PHE A 141 21.84 -11.13 -23.13
C PHE A 141 22.44 -10.80 -24.50
N SER A 142 23.47 -11.51 -24.92
CA SER A 142 24.13 -11.28 -26.20
C SER A 142 23.13 -11.30 -27.36
N ASN A 143 23.19 -10.27 -28.22
CA ASN A 143 22.34 -10.08 -29.39
C ASN A 143 20.81 -10.06 -29.13
N LYS A 144 20.38 -9.76 -27.89
CA LYS A 144 18.97 -9.65 -27.54
C LYS A 144 18.48 -8.20 -27.54
N SER A 145 17.24 -8.01 -27.99
CA SER A 145 16.51 -6.76 -27.82
C SER A 145 16.18 -6.49 -26.35
N VAL A 146 15.82 -5.24 -26.03
CA VAL A 146 15.43 -4.83 -24.67
C VAL A 146 14.29 -5.69 -24.10
N ASN A 147 13.30 -6.04 -24.94
CA ASN A 147 12.19 -6.90 -24.51
C ASN A 147 12.62 -8.34 -24.22
N GLU A 148 13.50 -8.90 -25.04
CA GLU A 148 14.00 -10.26 -24.84
C GLU A 148 14.87 -10.33 -23.58
N LYS A 149 15.77 -9.36 -23.37
CA LYS A 149 16.57 -9.26 -22.13
C LYS A 149 15.68 -9.18 -20.89
N TRP A 150 14.65 -8.33 -20.94
CA TRP A 150 13.67 -8.20 -19.85
C TRP A 150 12.86 -9.48 -19.62
N SER A 151 12.47 -10.18 -20.69
CA SER A 151 11.72 -11.44 -20.59
C SER A 151 12.55 -12.52 -19.92
N VAL A 152 13.81 -12.69 -20.34
CA VAL A 152 14.72 -13.66 -19.72
C VAL A 152 15.01 -13.31 -18.26
N PHE A 153 15.23 -12.02 -17.97
CA PHE A 153 15.42 -11.53 -16.60
C PHE A 153 14.22 -11.86 -15.72
N THR A 154 13.01 -11.49 -16.14
CA THR A 154 11.78 -11.69 -15.36
C THR A 154 11.43 -13.16 -15.20
N GLU A 155 11.70 -14.00 -16.19
CA GLU A 155 11.53 -15.45 -16.10
C GLU A 155 12.43 -16.06 -15.00
N HIS A 156 13.73 -15.76 -15.01
CA HIS A 156 14.65 -16.21 -13.98
C HIS A 156 14.33 -15.63 -12.61
N TYR A 157 13.96 -14.35 -12.55
CA TYR A 157 13.48 -13.69 -11.34
C TYR A 157 12.28 -14.42 -10.74
N ASN A 158 11.24 -14.67 -11.54
CA ASN A 158 10.02 -15.32 -11.09
C ASN A 158 10.25 -16.77 -10.66
N ARG A 159 11.11 -17.53 -11.36
CA ARG A 159 11.53 -18.88 -10.95
C ARG A 159 12.21 -18.85 -9.59
N THR A 160 13.15 -17.94 -9.40
CA THR A 160 13.90 -17.79 -8.13
C THR A 160 12.96 -17.39 -6.99
N VAL A 161 12.04 -16.46 -7.23
CA VAL A 161 11.00 -16.07 -6.27
C VAL A 161 10.13 -17.24 -5.86
N LYS A 162 9.69 -18.06 -6.82
CA LYS A 162 8.85 -19.24 -6.55
C LYS A 162 9.54 -20.26 -5.65
N VAL A 163 10.86 -20.42 -5.77
CA VAL A 163 11.67 -21.37 -4.98
C VAL A 163 12.02 -20.82 -3.61
N CYS A 164 12.36 -19.54 -3.51
CA CYS A 164 12.96 -18.96 -2.31
C CYS A 164 11.99 -18.13 -1.44
N VAL A 165 10.80 -17.79 -1.95
CA VAL A 165 9.81 -17.01 -1.18
C VAL A 165 8.66 -17.91 -0.72
N PRO A 166 8.48 -18.09 0.60
CA PRO A 166 7.37 -18.88 1.10
C PRO A 166 6.04 -18.18 0.83
N SER A 167 5.05 -18.96 0.39
CA SER A 167 3.68 -18.49 0.29
C SER A 167 2.94 -18.73 1.61
N TYR A 168 1.95 -17.89 1.90
CA TYR A 168 1.06 -18.07 3.03
C TYR A 168 -0.38 -17.82 2.62
N LYS A 169 -1.29 -18.62 3.18
CA LYS A 169 -2.71 -18.34 3.10
C LYS A 169 -3.04 -17.35 4.20
N LYS A 170 -3.65 -16.23 3.84
CA LYS A 170 -4.18 -15.31 4.84
C LYS A 170 -5.39 -15.99 5.48
N ASN A 171 -5.17 -16.69 6.59
CA ASN A 171 -6.27 -17.20 7.39
C ASN A 171 -7.14 -15.99 7.76
N ALA A 172 -8.43 -16.06 7.46
CA ALA A 172 -9.45 -15.19 8.05
C ALA A 172 -9.62 -15.56 9.54
N GLY A 173 -8.50 -15.65 10.26
CA GLY A 173 -8.49 -15.94 11.68
C GLY A 173 -9.39 -14.95 12.39
N ARG A 174 -10.08 -15.42 13.43
CA ARG A 174 -10.96 -14.58 14.25
C ARG A 174 -10.25 -13.28 14.58
N PHE A 175 -10.92 -12.16 14.31
CA PHE A 175 -10.39 -10.83 14.62
C PHE A 175 -9.94 -10.79 16.08
N ARG A 176 -8.63 -10.64 16.30
CA ARG A 176 -8.04 -10.47 17.61
C ARG A 176 -7.55 -9.04 17.75
N PRO A 177 -8.15 -8.22 18.65
CA PRO A 177 -7.66 -6.88 18.90
C PRO A 177 -6.19 -6.90 19.33
N LYS A 178 -5.40 -5.91 18.89
CA LYS A 178 -3.97 -5.84 19.19
C LYS A 178 -3.63 -5.70 20.69
N TRP A 179 -4.57 -5.18 21.49
CA TRP A 179 -4.46 -5.08 22.95
C TRP A 179 -4.84 -6.38 23.68
N MET A 180 -5.34 -7.40 22.98
CA MET A 180 -5.74 -8.67 23.57
C MET A 180 -4.54 -9.55 23.89
N ASN A 181 -4.51 -10.17 25.07
CA ASN A 181 -3.47 -11.10 25.49
C ASN A 181 -4.06 -12.40 26.06
N GLY A 182 -3.22 -13.42 26.28
CA GLY A 182 -3.67 -14.74 26.73
C GLY A 182 -4.35 -14.74 28.12
N ARG A 183 -3.92 -13.85 29.03
CA ARG A 183 -4.57 -13.68 30.35
C ARG A 183 -6.00 -13.17 30.20
N LEU A 184 -6.23 -12.19 29.32
CA LEU A 184 -7.58 -11.69 29.04
C LEU A 184 -8.49 -12.76 28.42
N GLU A 185 -7.97 -13.56 27.49
CA GLU A 185 -8.71 -14.67 26.90
C GLU A 185 -9.15 -15.68 27.98
N MET A 186 -8.24 -16.03 28.90
CA MET A 186 -8.56 -16.89 30.04
C MET A 186 -9.64 -16.29 30.94
N LEU A 187 -9.55 -15.00 31.27
CA LEU A 187 -10.54 -14.32 32.12
C LEU A 187 -11.92 -14.24 31.44
N ILE A 188 -11.96 -13.96 30.13
CA ILE A 188 -13.19 -13.96 29.33
C ILE A 188 -13.83 -15.36 29.35
N ARG A 189 -13.02 -16.42 29.18
CA ARG A 189 -13.49 -17.81 29.28
C ARG A 189 -14.07 -18.11 30.67
N ARG A 190 -13.37 -17.76 31.74
CA ARG A 190 -13.86 -17.93 33.13
C ARG A 190 -15.17 -17.19 33.38
N LYS A 191 -15.31 -15.97 32.85
CA LYS A 191 -16.58 -15.21 32.92
C LYS A 191 -17.71 -15.96 32.22
N GLN A 192 -17.45 -16.52 31.04
CA GLN A 192 -18.43 -17.29 30.29
C GLN A 192 -18.82 -18.60 31.01
N GLU A 193 -17.85 -19.31 31.59
CA GLU A 193 -18.10 -20.50 32.39
C GLU A 193 -18.94 -20.18 33.64
N ALA A 194 -18.65 -19.07 34.33
CA ALA A 194 -19.44 -18.60 35.48
C ALA A 194 -20.88 -18.24 35.06
N TRP A 195 -21.06 -17.62 33.89
CA TRP A 195 -22.37 -17.31 33.33
C TRP A 195 -23.20 -18.57 33.05
N VAL A 196 -22.61 -19.57 32.39
CA VAL A 196 -23.29 -20.84 32.11
C VAL A 196 -23.75 -21.52 33.41
N ARG A 197 -22.90 -21.54 34.44
CA ARG A 197 -23.26 -22.10 35.76
C ARG A 197 -24.38 -21.30 36.44
N TYR A 198 -24.36 -19.97 36.32
CA TYR A 198 -25.42 -19.12 36.85
C TYR A 198 -26.76 -19.37 36.14
N ARG A 199 -26.78 -19.45 34.81
CA ARG A 199 -28.01 -19.76 34.06
C ARG A 199 -28.64 -21.09 34.48
N GLY A 200 -27.84 -22.12 34.73
CA GLY A 200 -28.32 -23.44 35.11
C GLY A 200 -28.80 -23.56 36.56
N ARG A 201 -28.17 -22.86 37.51
CA ARG A 201 -28.46 -23.03 38.95
C ARG A 201 -29.23 -21.87 39.59
N LYS A 202 -29.13 -20.65 39.03
CA LYS A 202 -29.81 -19.42 39.48
C LYS A 202 -29.67 -19.08 40.98
N THR A 203 -28.59 -19.51 41.63
CA THR A 203 -28.34 -19.17 43.05
C THR A 203 -27.54 -17.88 43.18
N GLU A 204 -27.71 -17.17 44.30
CA GLU A 204 -26.96 -15.95 44.63
C GLU A 204 -25.43 -16.14 44.62
N ASN A 205 -24.91 -17.29 45.08
CA ASN A 205 -23.47 -17.59 45.01
C ASN A 205 -22.94 -17.61 43.56
N HIS A 206 -23.66 -18.28 42.66
CA HIS A 206 -23.30 -18.31 41.23
C HIS A 206 -23.44 -16.93 40.57
N ARG A 207 -24.44 -16.12 40.97
CA ARG A 207 -24.59 -14.73 40.55
C ARG A 207 -23.37 -13.90 40.94
N ASN A 208 -22.94 -13.99 42.20
CA ASN A 208 -21.78 -13.28 42.73
C ASN A 208 -20.47 -13.71 42.06
N ARG A 209 -20.28 -15.01 41.80
CA ARG A 209 -19.13 -15.51 41.03
C ARG A 209 -19.10 -14.93 39.62
N TYR A 210 -20.25 -14.89 38.93
CA TYR A 210 -20.34 -14.27 37.61
C TYR A 210 -20.06 -12.76 37.67
N ASN A 211 -20.65 -12.04 38.61
CA ASN A 211 -20.44 -10.60 38.79
C ASN A 211 -18.97 -10.26 39.04
N ASN A 212 -18.28 -11.03 39.89
CA ASN A 212 -16.85 -10.87 40.17
C ASN A 212 -15.99 -11.13 38.93
N ALA A 213 -16.29 -12.19 38.18
CA ALA A 213 -15.60 -12.49 36.92
C ALA A 213 -15.84 -11.40 35.86
N ARG A 214 -17.08 -10.90 35.74
CA ARG A 214 -17.44 -9.81 34.84
C ARG A 214 -16.66 -8.53 35.18
N ASN A 215 -16.69 -8.11 36.44
CA ASN A 215 -16.02 -6.89 36.89
C ASN A 215 -14.49 -6.98 36.66
N THR A 216 -13.91 -8.16 36.94
CA THR A 216 -12.50 -8.45 36.65
C THR A 216 -12.19 -8.31 35.16
N VAL A 217 -12.97 -8.96 34.28
CA VAL A 217 -12.78 -8.84 32.82
C VAL A 217 -12.91 -7.39 32.36
N THR A 218 -13.93 -6.66 32.83
CA THR A 218 -14.13 -5.26 32.46
C THR A 218 -12.94 -4.38 32.85
N ARG A 219 -12.42 -4.53 34.07
CA ARG A 219 -11.25 -3.79 34.56
C ARG A 219 -10.01 -4.10 33.70
N GLU A 220 -9.73 -5.38 33.48
CA GLU A 220 -8.53 -5.82 32.75
C GLU A 220 -8.60 -5.46 31.26
N VAL A 221 -9.77 -5.53 30.62
CA VAL A 221 -9.96 -5.08 29.23
C VAL A 221 -9.68 -3.59 29.09
N ARG A 222 -10.18 -2.77 30.02
CA ARG A 222 -9.91 -1.32 30.03
C ARG A 222 -8.42 -1.04 30.24
N ALA A 223 -7.79 -1.72 31.19
CA ALA A 223 -6.36 -1.57 31.46
C ALA A 223 -5.50 -1.95 30.24
N ALA A 224 -5.80 -3.07 29.57
CA ALA A 224 -5.06 -3.51 28.40
C ALA A 224 -5.23 -2.56 27.19
N LYS A 225 -6.46 -2.09 26.94
CA LYS A 225 -6.72 -1.06 25.91
C LYS A 225 -5.93 0.22 26.19
N PHE A 226 -6.01 0.72 27.41
CA PHE A 226 -5.31 1.93 27.82
C PHE A 226 -3.79 1.77 27.70
N ALA A 227 -3.22 0.65 28.17
CA ALA A 227 -1.78 0.39 28.05
C ALA A 227 -1.31 0.36 26.59
N TYR A 228 -2.12 -0.24 25.70
CA TYR A 228 -1.85 -0.27 24.28
C TYR A 228 -1.90 1.11 23.64
N GLU A 229 -2.95 1.90 23.91
CA GLU A 229 -3.10 3.27 23.40
C GLU A 229 -2.02 4.20 23.94
N ARG A 230 -1.69 4.09 25.23
CA ARG A 230 -0.60 4.83 25.87
C ARG A 230 0.73 4.55 25.19
N LYS A 231 1.04 3.30 24.87
CA LYS A 231 2.26 2.93 24.14
C LYS A 231 2.30 3.60 22.76
N ILE A 232 1.18 3.58 22.03
CA ILE A 232 1.09 4.25 20.72
C ILE A 232 1.34 5.75 20.83
N ALA A 233 0.79 6.39 21.86
CA ALA A 233 0.98 7.81 22.11
C ALA A 233 2.44 8.14 22.50
N GLN A 234 3.06 7.33 23.35
CA GLN A 234 4.46 7.48 23.74
C GLN A 234 5.41 7.34 22.55
N ASP A 235 5.12 6.40 21.64
CA ASP A 235 5.94 6.14 20.47
C ASP A 235 5.65 7.09 19.30
N ALA A 236 4.69 8.02 19.41
CA ALA A 236 4.15 8.77 18.27
C ALA A 236 5.20 9.64 17.54
N THR A 237 6.20 10.16 18.27
CA THR A 237 7.31 10.94 17.71
C THR A 237 8.32 10.06 16.97
N SER A 238 8.64 8.89 17.53
CA SER A 238 9.57 7.92 16.93
C SER A 238 8.96 7.05 15.81
N ASN A 239 7.65 6.78 15.87
CA ASN A 239 6.92 5.88 14.98
C ASN A 239 5.56 6.48 14.57
N THR A 240 5.63 7.64 13.93
CA THR A 240 4.47 8.41 13.47
C THR A 240 3.56 7.60 12.54
N LYS A 241 4.12 6.65 11.77
CA LYS A 241 3.34 5.75 10.90
C LYS A 241 2.38 4.86 11.68
N HIS A 242 2.82 4.29 12.81
CA HIS A 242 1.98 3.43 13.64
C HIS A 242 0.86 4.23 14.33
N PHE A 243 1.17 5.43 14.83
CA PHE A 243 0.18 6.35 15.41
C PHE A 243 -0.93 6.68 14.41
N TRP A 244 -0.58 7.16 13.21
CA TRP A 244 -1.59 7.51 12.22
C TRP A 244 -2.33 6.29 11.66
N ALA A 245 -1.71 5.11 11.63
CA ALA A 245 -2.42 3.88 11.31
C ALA A 245 -3.49 3.55 12.37
N TYR A 246 -3.20 3.79 13.66
CA TYR A 246 -4.18 3.65 14.73
C TYR A 246 -5.32 4.66 14.60
N VAL A 247 -5.01 5.95 14.42
CA VAL A 247 -6.03 7.00 14.26
C VAL A 247 -6.95 6.70 13.08
N ARG A 248 -6.40 6.39 11.90
CA ARG A 248 -7.21 6.03 10.72
C ARG A 248 -8.10 4.81 10.97
N SER A 249 -7.62 3.82 11.74
CA SER A 249 -8.45 2.66 12.09
C SER A 249 -9.66 3.00 12.98
N LYS A 250 -9.68 4.19 13.58
CA LYS A 250 -10.76 4.70 14.43
C LYS A 250 -11.61 5.76 13.76
N THR A 251 -11.04 6.54 12.86
CA THR A 251 -11.71 7.70 12.25
C THR A 251 -12.16 7.46 10.82
N THR A 252 -11.65 6.44 10.14
CA THR A 252 -11.91 6.20 8.72
C THR A 252 -12.75 4.94 8.55
N ALA A 253 -13.98 5.09 8.05
CA ALA A 253 -14.70 3.97 7.46
C ALA A 253 -13.91 3.49 6.24
N LYS A 254 -13.70 2.17 6.10
CA LYS A 254 -12.98 1.65 4.95
C LYS A 254 -13.77 2.00 3.68
N GLU A 255 -13.24 2.91 2.88
CA GLU A 255 -13.87 3.33 1.64
C GLU A 255 -13.65 2.25 0.58
N THR A 256 -14.73 1.57 0.21
CA THR A 256 -14.76 0.65 -0.93
C THR A 256 -15.68 1.22 -1.98
N ILE A 257 -15.24 1.18 -3.24
CA ILE A 257 -16.08 1.51 -4.38
C ILE A 257 -16.98 0.30 -4.60
N THR A 258 -18.26 0.44 -4.30
CA THR A 258 -19.24 -0.65 -4.41
C THR A 258 -20.22 -0.46 -5.56
N ARG A 259 -20.25 0.75 -6.13
CA ARG A 259 -21.15 1.11 -7.23
C ARG A 259 -20.62 2.29 -8.02
N MET A 260 -20.98 2.35 -9.29
CA MET A 260 -20.58 3.40 -10.24
C MET A 260 -21.71 3.69 -11.22
N ARG A 261 -21.84 4.95 -11.64
CA ARG A 261 -22.70 5.31 -12.76
C ARG A 261 -21.99 4.92 -14.06
N THR A 262 -22.70 4.22 -14.93
CA THR A 262 -22.21 3.83 -16.25
C THR A 262 -22.33 4.98 -17.24
N SER A 263 -21.65 4.86 -18.37
CA SER A 263 -21.79 5.76 -19.53
C SER A 263 -23.23 5.87 -20.06
N THR A 264 -24.07 4.85 -19.85
CA THR A 264 -25.50 4.85 -20.21
C THR A 264 -26.40 5.56 -19.20
N GLY A 265 -25.86 5.96 -18.05
CA GLY A 265 -26.59 6.62 -16.95
C GLY A 265 -27.13 5.66 -15.88
N GLU A 266 -27.03 4.35 -16.09
CA GLU A 266 -27.40 3.31 -15.12
C GLU A 266 -26.38 3.20 -13.98
N VAL A 267 -26.68 2.42 -12.94
CA VAL A 267 -25.76 2.16 -11.82
C VAL A 267 -25.38 0.69 -11.81
N THR A 268 -24.08 0.42 -11.87
CA THR A 268 -23.53 -0.93 -11.76
C THR A 268 -22.91 -1.16 -10.39
N GLU A 269 -23.03 -2.38 -9.87
CA GLU A 269 -22.35 -2.88 -8.66
C GLU A 269 -21.34 -4.01 -8.98
N ASP A 270 -21.11 -4.27 -10.28
CA ASP A 270 -20.14 -5.26 -10.75
C ASP A 270 -18.72 -4.70 -10.80
N ASP A 271 -17.78 -5.35 -10.12
CA ASP A 271 -16.38 -4.88 -9.99
C ASP A 271 -15.67 -4.73 -11.35
N GLY A 272 -15.95 -5.62 -12.31
CA GLY A 272 -15.36 -5.58 -13.65
C GLY A 272 -15.84 -4.36 -14.45
N SER A 273 -17.15 -4.14 -14.40
CA SER A 273 -17.81 -3.00 -15.03
C SER A 273 -17.37 -1.67 -14.40
N ILE A 274 -17.27 -1.60 -13.07
CA ILE A 274 -16.71 -0.44 -12.34
C ILE A 274 -15.27 -0.15 -12.80
N ALA A 275 -14.42 -1.17 -12.89
CA ALA A 275 -13.03 -1.02 -13.34
C ALA A 275 -12.95 -0.51 -14.78
N GLN A 276 -13.83 -1.00 -15.67
CA GLN A 276 -13.86 -0.58 -17.07
C GLN A 276 -14.34 0.87 -17.24
N GLU A 277 -15.35 1.31 -16.48
CA GLU A 277 -15.84 2.69 -16.50
C GLU A 277 -14.76 3.67 -16.00
N MET A 278 -14.04 3.31 -14.93
CA MET A 278 -12.87 4.06 -14.46
C MET A 278 -11.80 4.17 -15.55
N ASN A 279 -11.45 3.04 -16.18
CA ASN A 279 -10.43 3.00 -17.21
C ASN A 279 -10.82 3.87 -18.42
N THR A 280 -12.08 3.78 -18.86
CA THR A 280 -12.62 4.59 -19.96
C THR A 280 -12.54 6.07 -19.64
N ALA A 281 -13.00 6.48 -18.45
CA ALA A 281 -12.98 7.88 -18.03
C ALA A 281 -11.55 8.43 -17.88
N PHE A 282 -10.64 7.66 -17.28
CA PHE A 282 -9.24 8.08 -17.13
C PHE A 282 -8.49 8.14 -18.45
N ASN A 283 -8.78 7.24 -19.39
CA ASN A 283 -8.19 7.29 -20.71
C ASN A 283 -8.73 8.47 -21.54
N GLY A 284 -10.02 8.78 -21.39
CA GLY A 284 -10.69 9.84 -22.15
C GLY A 284 -10.24 11.27 -21.85
N VAL A 285 -9.55 11.51 -20.73
CA VAL A 285 -8.99 12.84 -20.41
C VAL A 285 -7.64 13.11 -21.06
N TYR A 286 -6.99 12.09 -21.63
CA TYR A 286 -5.74 12.27 -22.36
C TYR A 286 -6.00 12.66 -23.82
N VAL A 287 -5.25 13.65 -24.31
CA VAL A 287 -5.29 14.03 -25.73
C VAL A 287 -4.71 12.87 -26.54
N ARG A 288 -5.46 12.39 -27.52
CA ARG A 288 -4.91 11.50 -28.55
C ARG A 288 -4.12 12.37 -29.50
N GLU A 289 -2.80 12.36 -29.37
CA GLU A 289 -1.94 12.94 -30.39
C GLU A 289 -2.12 12.12 -31.67
N ASP A 290 -2.55 12.76 -32.75
CA ASP A 290 -2.51 12.15 -34.08
C ASP A 290 -1.05 11.77 -34.36
N SER A 291 -0.83 10.59 -34.94
CA SER A 291 0.49 9.99 -35.17
C SER A 291 1.44 10.82 -36.05
N THR A 292 1.05 12.02 -36.46
CA THR A 292 1.96 13.02 -37.00
C THR A 292 2.84 13.53 -35.86
N GLN A 293 4.09 13.04 -35.82
CA GLN A 293 5.14 13.72 -35.06
C GLN A 293 5.03 15.23 -35.33
N PRO A 294 5.13 16.09 -34.30
CA PRO A 294 5.17 17.52 -34.53
C PRO A 294 6.24 17.79 -35.59
N THR A 295 5.90 18.54 -36.63
CA THR A 295 6.80 18.82 -37.74
C THR A 295 8.02 19.53 -37.17
N ILE A 296 9.09 18.77 -36.93
CA ILE A 296 10.37 19.33 -36.53
C ILE A 296 10.81 20.11 -37.75
N ASN A 297 10.84 21.45 -37.64
CA ASN A 297 11.39 22.28 -38.69
C ASN A 297 12.83 21.79 -38.95
N PRO A 298 13.12 21.18 -40.11
CA PRO A 298 14.45 20.64 -40.41
C PRO A 298 15.52 21.75 -40.39
N ASP A 299 15.09 22.98 -40.67
CA ASP A 299 15.91 24.19 -40.70
C ASP A 299 16.00 24.87 -39.33
N ALA A 300 15.26 24.40 -38.31
CA ALA A 300 15.43 24.86 -36.93
C ALA A 300 16.72 24.27 -36.36
N ILE A 301 17.85 24.86 -36.76
CA ILE A 301 19.16 24.51 -36.23
C ILE A 301 19.24 25.00 -34.78
N TYR A 302 19.06 24.08 -33.83
CA TYR A 302 19.34 24.36 -32.44
C TYR A 302 20.85 24.55 -32.24
N HIS A 303 21.29 25.79 -32.11
CA HIS A 303 22.68 26.17 -31.85
C HIS A 303 23.09 26.08 -30.37
N GLY A 304 22.17 25.63 -29.48
CA GLY A 304 22.44 25.49 -28.06
C GLY A 304 23.14 24.18 -27.68
N PRO A 305 23.43 23.97 -26.39
CA PRO A 305 24.06 22.75 -25.89
C PRO A 305 23.21 21.52 -26.22
N LYS A 306 23.71 20.64 -27.08
CA LYS A 306 23.04 19.37 -27.38
C LYS A 306 23.04 18.48 -26.14
N LEU A 307 21.95 17.75 -25.93
CA LEU A 307 21.92 16.70 -24.92
C LEU A 307 23.04 15.71 -25.26
N GLN A 308 24.00 15.57 -24.35
CA GLN A 308 25.03 14.56 -24.49
C GLN A 308 24.45 13.20 -24.12
N GLU A 309 25.12 12.14 -24.57
CA GLU A 309 24.76 10.76 -24.29
C GLU A 309 24.50 10.57 -22.78
N ILE A 310 23.32 10.03 -22.46
CA ILE A 310 22.96 9.66 -21.08
C ILE A 310 23.75 8.40 -20.76
N VAL A 311 24.83 8.53 -20.01
CA VAL A 311 25.62 7.38 -19.59
C VAL A 311 25.14 6.89 -18.22
N THR A 312 24.98 5.58 -18.09
CA THR A 312 24.73 4.93 -16.80
C THR A 312 25.79 3.88 -16.51
N THR A 313 26.02 3.60 -15.23
CA THR A 313 27.10 2.70 -14.79
C THR A 313 26.57 1.64 -13.87
N GLY A 314 27.24 0.48 -13.85
CA GLY A 314 26.95 -0.58 -12.90
C GLY A 314 26.95 -0.07 -11.45
N GLU A 315 27.94 0.75 -11.07
CA GLU A 315 28.02 1.32 -9.71
C GLU A 315 26.90 2.33 -9.40
N GLY A 316 26.51 3.15 -10.37
CA GLY A 316 25.40 4.10 -10.25
C GLY A 316 24.07 3.37 -10.06
N VAL A 317 23.81 2.35 -10.87
CA VAL A 317 22.64 1.46 -10.76
C VAL A 317 22.65 0.74 -9.41
N LYS A 318 23.78 0.16 -9.01
CA LYS A 318 23.97 -0.51 -7.73
C LYS A 318 23.66 0.42 -6.54
N LYS A 319 24.15 1.66 -6.57
CA LYS A 319 23.87 2.68 -5.55
C LYS A 319 22.37 3.02 -5.47
N LYS A 320 21.68 3.12 -6.61
CA LYS A 320 20.24 3.38 -6.65
C LYS A 320 19.43 2.18 -6.14
N LEU A 321 19.81 0.95 -6.50
CA LEU A 321 19.18 -0.28 -6.01
C LEU A 321 19.29 -0.41 -4.48
N LYS A 322 20.47 -0.16 -3.89
CA LYS A 322 20.67 -0.18 -2.42
C LYS A 322 19.80 0.85 -1.70
N LYS A 323 19.43 1.95 -2.36
CA LYS A 323 18.58 3.02 -1.81
C LYS A 323 17.08 2.78 -1.95
N LEU A 324 16.65 1.69 -2.60
CA LEU A 324 15.23 1.39 -2.73
C LEU A 324 14.55 1.25 -1.35
N ASP A 325 13.29 1.64 -1.29
CA ASP A 325 12.41 1.36 -0.16
C ASP A 325 11.73 0.00 -0.38
N GLY A 326 12.24 -1.03 0.29
CA GLY A 326 11.72 -2.40 0.20
C GLY A 326 10.28 -2.56 0.70
N SER A 327 9.67 -1.55 1.33
CA SER A 327 8.27 -1.59 1.75
C SER A 327 7.28 -1.15 0.66
N LYS A 328 7.78 -0.68 -0.48
CA LYS A 328 6.93 -0.27 -1.61
C LYS A 328 6.37 -1.47 -2.36
N ALA A 329 5.25 -1.27 -3.03
CA ALA A 329 4.60 -2.30 -3.83
C ALA A 329 5.30 -2.47 -5.19
N ALA A 330 5.29 -3.70 -5.71
CA ALA A 330 5.72 -4.01 -7.06
C ALA A 330 4.70 -3.50 -8.10
N GLY A 331 5.20 -3.24 -9.32
CA GLY A 331 4.36 -2.91 -10.47
C GLY A 331 3.65 -4.15 -11.05
N PRO A 332 3.04 -4.02 -12.24
CA PRO A 332 2.42 -5.15 -12.94
C PRO A 332 3.42 -6.23 -13.38
N ASP A 333 4.72 -5.92 -13.37
CA ASP A 333 5.82 -6.86 -13.63
C ASP A 333 6.13 -7.80 -12.44
N GLY A 334 5.56 -7.55 -11.25
CA GLY A 334 5.79 -8.38 -10.07
C GLY A 334 7.19 -8.27 -9.46
N VAL A 335 8.04 -7.35 -9.94
CA VAL A 335 9.40 -7.18 -9.45
C VAL A 335 9.40 -6.41 -8.12
N SER A 336 9.87 -7.07 -7.06
CA SER A 336 9.81 -6.58 -5.68
C SER A 336 10.99 -5.65 -5.38
N PRO A 337 10.75 -4.44 -4.87
CA PRO A 337 11.83 -3.53 -4.49
C PRO A 337 12.68 -4.10 -3.33
N LEU A 338 12.09 -4.96 -2.49
CA LEU A 338 12.84 -5.63 -1.42
C LEU A 338 13.87 -6.61 -1.98
N ILE A 339 13.47 -7.45 -2.95
CA ILE A 339 14.39 -8.43 -3.55
C ILE A 339 15.49 -7.70 -4.34
N LEU A 340 15.13 -6.66 -5.10
CA LEU A 340 16.12 -5.83 -5.81
C LEU A 340 17.17 -5.24 -4.85
N LYS A 341 16.74 -4.81 -3.66
CA LYS A 341 17.61 -4.25 -2.62
C LYS A 341 18.49 -5.30 -1.96
N GLU A 342 17.93 -6.43 -1.54
CA GLU A 342 18.66 -7.50 -0.84
C GLU A 342 19.61 -8.29 -1.77
N CYS A 343 19.27 -8.37 -3.06
CA CYS A 343 20.08 -9.03 -4.08
C CYS A 343 20.81 -8.03 -4.99
N THR A 344 21.05 -6.80 -4.52
CA THR A 344 21.65 -5.74 -5.35
C THR A 344 23.01 -6.15 -5.93
N ASP A 345 23.88 -6.80 -5.14
CA ASP A 345 25.25 -7.10 -5.56
C ASP A 345 25.33 -8.12 -6.72
N VAL A 346 24.23 -8.81 -7.05
CA VAL A 346 24.13 -9.71 -8.21
C VAL A 346 23.22 -9.15 -9.30
N LEU A 347 22.09 -8.53 -8.94
CA LEU A 347 21.10 -8.04 -9.90
C LEU A 347 21.48 -6.72 -10.58
N PHE A 348 22.44 -5.96 -10.06
CA PHE A 348 22.83 -4.69 -10.69
C PHE A 348 23.37 -4.88 -12.11
N LYS A 349 24.08 -5.99 -12.39
CA LYS A 349 24.67 -6.28 -13.70
C LYS A 349 23.61 -6.40 -14.80
N PRO A 350 22.65 -7.36 -14.72
CA PRO A 350 21.63 -7.49 -15.77
C PRO A 350 20.73 -6.25 -15.89
N ILE A 351 20.43 -5.57 -14.77
CA ILE A 351 19.62 -4.34 -14.82
C ILE A 351 20.36 -3.21 -15.55
N THR A 352 21.67 -3.08 -15.33
CA THR A 352 22.50 -2.07 -16.02
C THR A 352 22.52 -2.33 -17.51
N ASP A 353 22.71 -3.58 -17.92
CA ASP A 353 22.73 -3.96 -19.34
C ASP A 353 21.39 -3.65 -20.04
N ILE A 354 20.26 -3.97 -19.38
CA ILE A 354 18.92 -3.61 -19.88
C ILE A 354 18.76 -2.09 -20.01
N PHE A 355 19.28 -1.30 -19.06
CA PHE A 355 19.25 0.15 -19.14
C PHE A 355 20.10 0.69 -20.29
N LEU A 356 21.31 0.17 -20.48
CA LEU A 356 22.18 0.60 -21.58
C LEU A 356 21.54 0.31 -22.93
N THR A 357 21.05 -0.91 -23.16
CA THR A 357 20.36 -1.25 -24.41
C THR A 357 19.09 -0.42 -24.60
N SER A 358 18.37 -0.10 -23.52
CA SER A 358 17.20 0.78 -23.57
C SER A 358 17.54 2.20 -24.02
N LEU A 359 18.62 2.76 -23.48
CA LEU A 359 19.12 4.10 -23.83
C LEU A 359 19.67 4.13 -25.27
N GLU A 360 20.43 3.12 -25.67
CA GLU A 360 21.02 2.99 -27.01
C GLU A 360 19.96 2.86 -28.11
N THR A 361 18.94 2.02 -27.88
CA THR A 361 17.91 1.73 -28.89
C THR A 361 16.72 2.68 -28.84
N GLY A 362 16.62 3.52 -27.80
CA GLY A 362 15.44 4.35 -27.54
C GLY A 362 14.17 3.54 -27.26
N SER A 363 14.31 2.28 -26.81
CA SER A 363 13.19 1.36 -26.58
C SER A 363 13.13 0.91 -25.12
N ILE A 364 11.94 0.56 -24.63
CA ILE A 364 11.73 0.05 -23.27
C ILE A 364 10.96 -1.27 -23.29
N PRO A 365 11.09 -2.11 -22.25
CA PRO A 365 10.24 -3.29 -22.10
C PRO A 365 8.76 -2.96 -22.19
N SER A 366 7.97 -3.81 -22.85
CA SER A 366 6.51 -3.68 -22.95
C SER A 366 5.85 -3.62 -21.57
N ASP A 367 6.36 -4.38 -20.60
CA ASP A 367 5.90 -4.37 -19.22
C ASP A 367 5.99 -3.01 -18.54
N TRP A 368 7.01 -2.21 -18.89
CA TRP A 368 7.23 -0.89 -18.29
C TRP A 368 6.21 0.14 -18.78
N ARG A 369 5.53 -0.15 -19.90
CA ARG A 369 4.40 0.65 -20.42
C ARG A 369 3.08 0.33 -19.73
N ARG A 370 3.05 -0.66 -18.83
CA ARG A 370 1.84 -1.05 -18.08
C ARG A 370 1.87 -0.46 -16.67
N ALA A 371 0.69 -0.20 -16.12
CA ALA A 371 0.52 0.27 -14.75
C ALA A 371 -0.71 -0.36 -14.09
N ASN A 372 -0.61 -0.65 -12.80
CA ASN A 372 -1.80 -0.94 -11.98
C ASN A 372 -2.38 0.39 -11.50
N ILE A 373 -3.62 0.71 -11.90
CA ILE A 373 -4.28 1.96 -11.52
C ILE A 373 -5.05 1.76 -10.22
N THR A 374 -4.78 2.60 -9.22
CA THR A 374 -5.57 2.68 -7.98
C THR A 374 -6.35 3.99 -7.96
N PRO A 375 -7.68 3.96 -8.16
CA PRO A 375 -8.52 5.15 -8.06
C PRO A 375 -8.55 5.69 -6.62
N ILE A 376 -8.31 6.98 -6.44
CA ILE A 376 -8.44 7.67 -5.14
C ILE A 376 -9.52 8.73 -5.25
N HIS A 377 -10.58 8.62 -4.45
CA HIS A 377 -11.68 9.60 -4.45
C HIS A 377 -11.14 10.99 -4.07
N LYS A 378 -11.54 12.01 -4.83
CA LYS A 378 -11.14 13.41 -4.60
C LYS A 378 -12.22 14.18 -3.85
N LYS A 379 -13.37 14.39 -4.48
CA LYS A 379 -14.52 15.18 -3.99
C LYS A 379 -15.77 14.85 -4.80
N ASN A 380 -16.94 15.39 -4.43
CA ASN A 380 -18.23 15.19 -5.09
C ASN A 380 -18.70 13.71 -5.08
N SER A 381 -19.72 13.40 -5.90
CA SER A 381 -20.32 12.07 -5.99
C SER A 381 -19.30 10.97 -6.24
N LYS A 382 -19.34 9.93 -5.41
CA LYS A 382 -18.52 8.71 -5.54
C LYS A 382 -18.96 7.81 -6.68
N MET A 383 -20.14 8.04 -7.26
CA MET A 383 -20.63 7.27 -8.40
C MET A 383 -20.03 7.73 -9.73
N GLU A 384 -19.39 8.90 -9.77
CA GLU A 384 -18.84 9.46 -11.01
C GLU A 384 -17.34 9.13 -11.13
N PRO A 385 -16.89 8.46 -12.21
CA PRO A 385 -15.49 8.08 -12.40
C PRO A 385 -14.49 9.25 -12.35
N LEU A 386 -14.85 10.40 -12.95
CA LEU A 386 -13.98 11.60 -13.03
C LEU A 386 -13.74 12.28 -11.67
N ASN A 387 -14.48 11.89 -10.63
CA ASN A 387 -14.26 12.36 -9.26
C ASN A 387 -13.14 11.60 -8.54
N TYR A 388 -12.44 10.70 -9.24
CA TYR A 388 -11.30 9.94 -8.74
C TYR A 388 -10.00 10.35 -9.44
N ARG A 389 -8.88 10.21 -8.73
CA ARG A 389 -7.53 10.36 -9.29
C ARG A 389 -6.97 8.99 -9.65
N PRO A 390 -6.44 8.78 -10.87
CA PRO A 390 -5.73 7.57 -11.22
C PRO A 390 -4.30 7.61 -10.66
N VAL A 391 -4.02 6.84 -9.60
CA VAL A 391 -2.64 6.66 -9.12
C VAL A 391 -2.04 5.44 -9.82
N SER A 392 -1.06 5.68 -10.68
CA SER A 392 -0.37 4.64 -11.45
C SER A 392 0.77 3.99 -10.67
N LEU A 393 0.65 2.69 -10.41
CA LEU A 393 1.72 1.86 -9.88
C LEU A 393 2.45 1.18 -11.04
N THR A 394 3.53 1.79 -11.52
CA THR A 394 4.41 1.29 -12.60
C THR A 394 5.58 0.45 -12.06
N SER A 395 6.31 -0.20 -12.98
CA SER A 395 7.52 -0.98 -12.69
C SER A 395 8.53 -0.19 -11.85
N VAL A 396 9.08 -0.84 -10.82
CA VAL A 396 10.16 -0.26 -9.99
C VAL A 396 11.42 -0.04 -10.82
N VAL A 397 11.70 -0.95 -11.76
CA VAL A 397 12.89 -0.90 -12.62
C VAL A 397 12.75 0.23 -13.67
N SER A 398 11.55 0.43 -14.23
CA SER A 398 11.26 1.62 -15.07
C SER A 398 11.54 2.93 -14.33
N LYS A 399 11.01 3.07 -13.10
CA LYS A 399 11.22 4.28 -12.28
C LYS A 399 12.69 4.54 -11.95
N LEU A 400 13.50 3.49 -11.85
CA LEU A 400 14.94 3.62 -11.67
C LEU A 400 15.60 4.23 -12.91
N LEU A 401 15.26 3.74 -14.11
CA LEU A 401 15.75 4.33 -15.37
C LEU A 401 15.27 5.78 -15.53
N GLU A 402 13.99 6.06 -15.29
CA GLU A 402 13.44 7.42 -15.31
C GLU A 402 14.20 8.34 -14.35
N SER A 403 14.60 7.85 -13.17
CA SER A 403 15.40 8.63 -12.23
C SER A 403 16.82 8.91 -12.74
N ILE A 404 17.43 7.98 -13.48
CA ILE A 404 18.74 8.19 -14.10
C ILE A 404 18.61 9.26 -15.18
N ILE A 405 17.63 9.11 -16.08
CA ILE A 405 17.35 10.07 -17.15
C ILE A 405 17.07 11.46 -16.53
N ARG A 406 16.18 11.54 -15.53
CA ARG A 406 15.83 12.81 -14.88
C ARG A 406 17.05 13.53 -14.32
N GLU A 407 17.99 12.82 -13.71
CA GLU A 407 19.20 13.42 -13.14
C GLU A 407 20.06 14.09 -14.24
N GLU A 408 20.19 13.46 -15.41
CA GLU A 408 20.89 14.03 -16.57
C GLU A 408 20.10 15.13 -17.30
N LEU A 409 18.76 15.12 -17.20
CA LEU A 409 17.91 16.12 -17.82
C LEU A 409 17.77 17.42 -17.01
N THR A 410 18.21 17.48 -15.75
CA THR A 410 18.08 18.72 -14.96
C THR A 410 18.98 19.83 -15.52
N LEU A 411 18.42 21.04 -15.68
CA LEU A 411 19.17 22.21 -16.15
C LEU A 411 20.35 22.54 -15.24
N GLU A 412 20.21 22.28 -13.94
CA GLU A 412 21.25 22.50 -12.94
C GLU A 412 22.45 21.57 -13.17
N ASN A 413 22.24 20.27 -13.33
CA ASN A 413 23.34 19.32 -13.56
C ASN A 413 24.04 19.56 -14.89
N ARG A 414 23.29 19.87 -15.96
CA ARG A 414 23.86 20.24 -17.25
C ARG A 414 24.72 21.49 -17.16
N ARG A 415 24.25 22.51 -16.42
CA ARG A 415 25.02 23.74 -16.18
C ARG A 415 26.29 23.44 -15.39
N ILE A 416 26.20 22.69 -14.30
CA ILE A 416 27.34 22.32 -13.47
C ILE A 416 28.40 21.54 -14.27
N ARG A 417 27.96 20.53 -15.03
CA ARG A 417 28.88 19.74 -15.87
C ARG A 417 29.49 20.57 -17.00
N GLY A 418 28.67 21.40 -17.67
CA GLY A 418 29.15 22.34 -18.69
C GLY A 418 30.17 23.33 -18.12
N ASP A 419 29.90 23.86 -16.94
CA ASP A 419 30.78 24.79 -16.24
C ASP A 419 32.14 24.16 -15.91
N MET A 420 32.18 22.91 -15.46
CA MET A 420 33.45 22.20 -15.19
C MET A 420 34.23 21.91 -16.47
N ILE A 421 33.56 21.51 -17.55
CA ILE A 421 34.20 21.30 -18.85
C ILE A 421 34.78 22.62 -19.35
N GLU A 422 34.04 23.70 -19.25
CA GLU A 422 34.49 25.02 -19.70
C GLU A 422 35.67 25.53 -18.86
N THR A 423 35.61 25.32 -17.53
CA THR A 423 36.74 25.61 -16.64
C THR A 423 37.98 24.83 -17.06
N TYR A 424 37.85 23.53 -17.35
CA TYR A 424 38.97 22.72 -17.83
C TYR A 424 39.56 23.25 -19.12
N LYS A 425 38.72 23.59 -20.10
CA LYS A 425 39.19 24.10 -21.39
C LYS A 425 39.96 25.40 -21.24
N LEU A 426 39.44 26.35 -20.45
CA LEU A 426 40.10 27.62 -20.16
C LEU A 426 41.46 27.38 -19.52
N MET A 427 41.53 26.55 -18.47
CA MET A 427 42.77 26.26 -17.73
C MET A 427 43.84 25.58 -18.59
N HIS A 428 43.46 24.85 -19.63
CA HIS A 428 44.38 24.10 -20.50
C HIS A 428 44.57 24.72 -21.89
N GLY A 429 44.06 25.94 -22.11
CA GLY A 429 44.28 26.68 -23.36
C GLY A 429 43.52 26.13 -24.58
N TYR A 430 42.39 25.44 -24.37
CA TYR A 430 41.52 24.99 -25.47
C TYR A 430 40.54 26.06 -25.95
N GLU A 431 40.47 27.21 -25.28
CA GLU A 431 39.68 28.37 -25.68
C GLU A 431 40.63 29.53 -26.00
N ASP A 432 40.27 30.35 -26.99
CA ASP A 432 41.08 31.51 -27.44
C ASP A 432 40.96 32.72 -26.49
N ILE A 433 40.81 32.44 -25.20
CA ILE A 433 40.67 33.43 -24.14
C ILE A 433 41.52 32.98 -22.94
N PRO A 434 42.47 33.80 -22.46
CA PRO A 434 43.28 33.46 -21.31
C PRO A 434 42.43 33.20 -20.06
N TYR A 435 42.66 32.09 -19.36
CA TYR A 435 41.96 31.77 -18.12
C TYR A 435 42.10 32.85 -17.05
N THR A 436 43.19 33.63 -17.09
CA THR A 436 43.48 34.73 -16.16
C THR A 436 42.45 35.86 -16.19
N LYS A 437 41.64 35.94 -17.27
CA LYS A 437 40.49 36.86 -17.32
C LYS A 437 39.33 36.45 -16.41
N PHE A 438 39.23 35.17 -16.08
CA PHE A 438 38.16 34.60 -15.26
C PHE A 438 38.65 34.17 -13.89
N PHE A 439 39.86 33.62 -13.80
CA PHE A 439 40.37 32.95 -12.62
C PHE A 439 41.77 33.44 -12.23
N GLN A 440 42.05 33.37 -10.93
CA GLN A 440 43.40 33.50 -10.39
C GLN A 440 43.79 32.17 -9.76
N LEU A 441 45.03 31.73 -9.94
CA LEU A 441 45.51 30.51 -9.27
C LEU A 441 45.79 30.79 -7.79
N ASN A 442 45.47 29.81 -6.94
CA ASN A 442 45.76 29.88 -5.52
C ASN A 442 47.22 29.50 -5.26
N THR A 443 48.04 30.44 -4.83
CA THR A 443 49.46 30.22 -4.54
C THR A 443 49.74 29.70 -3.13
N ASN A 444 48.74 29.72 -2.24
CA ASN A 444 48.93 29.49 -0.79
C ASN A 444 48.48 28.10 -0.33
N ASN A 445 47.60 27.43 -1.07
CA ASN A 445 47.11 26.09 -0.71
C ASN A 445 46.87 25.22 -1.95
N LEU A 446 47.92 24.47 -2.32
CA LEU A 446 47.93 23.52 -3.44
C LEU A 446 47.66 22.08 -3.01
N ARG A 447 47.22 21.84 -1.76
CA ARG A 447 46.93 20.48 -1.30
C ARG A 447 45.71 19.95 -2.05
N GLY A 448 45.87 18.82 -2.75
CA GLY A 448 44.83 18.21 -3.58
C GLY A 448 45.17 18.24 -5.06
N HIS A 449 45.33 19.44 -5.65
CA HIS A 449 45.80 19.58 -7.02
C HIS A 449 46.49 20.93 -7.33
N SER A 450 47.30 20.96 -8.39
CA SER A 450 48.16 22.11 -8.76
C SER A 450 47.40 23.30 -9.39
N LEU A 451 46.28 23.05 -10.06
CA LEU A 451 45.48 24.08 -10.75
C LEU A 451 44.33 24.66 -9.89
N LYS A 452 44.54 24.83 -8.58
CA LYS A 452 43.50 25.39 -7.70
C LYS A 452 43.23 26.86 -7.98
N LEU A 453 41.95 27.22 -7.97
CA LEU A 453 41.49 28.58 -8.17
C LEU A 453 41.38 29.31 -6.83
N ALA A 454 41.83 30.56 -6.79
CA ALA A 454 41.70 31.44 -5.64
C ALA A 454 40.23 31.81 -5.44
N LYS A 455 39.71 31.56 -4.24
CA LYS A 455 38.34 31.92 -3.87
C LYS A 455 38.32 33.36 -3.38
N PRO A 456 37.51 34.26 -3.96
CA PRO A 456 37.35 35.61 -3.44
C PRO A 456 36.78 35.55 -2.02
N ASP A 457 37.30 36.37 -1.11
CA ASP A 457 36.90 36.34 0.31
C ASP A 457 35.38 36.55 0.47
N HIS A 458 34.81 37.55 -0.23
CA HIS A 458 33.38 37.85 -0.18
C HIS A 458 32.84 38.41 -1.50
N TRP A 459 31.55 38.16 -1.77
CA TRP A 459 30.78 38.86 -2.80
C TRP A 459 29.53 39.48 -2.17
N ARG A 460 29.25 40.74 -2.52
CA ARG A 460 28.21 41.56 -1.86
C ARG A 460 26.77 41.15 -2.18
N THR A 461 26.53 40.36 -3.23
CA THR A 461 25.17 39.97 -3.67
C THR A 461 25.11 38.52 -4.10
N THR A 462 23.98 37.85 -3.85
CA THR A 462 23.69 36.48 -4.31
C THR A 462 23.86 36.33 -5.82
N LEU A 463 23.58 37.40 -6.59
CA LEU A 463 23.76 37.44 -8.04
C LEU A 463 25.23 37.23 -8.45
N LYS A 464 26.17 37.87 -7.74
CA LYS A 464 27.61 37.77 -8.02
C LYS A 464 28.17 36.39 -7.65
N GLY A 465 27.65 35.77 -6.59
CA GLY A 465 27.98 34.37 -6.23
C GLY A 465 27.60 33.36 -7.31
N ASN A 466 26.60 33.69 -8.13
CA ASN A 466 26.12 32.84 -9.23
C ASN A 466 26.87 33.08 -10.56
N TRP A 467 27.88 33.95 -10.61
CA TRP A 467 28.69 34.14 -11.83
C TRP A 467 29.54 32.91 -12.10
N PHE A 468 29.76 32.59 -13.37
CA PHE A 468 30.59 31.45 -13.79
C PHE A 468 31.95 31.45 -13.08
N ALA A 469 32.66 32.57 -13.11
CA ALA A 469 33.99 32.73 -12.49
C ALA A 469 34.04 32.44 -10.97
N ILE A 470 32.90 32.47 -10.28
CA ILE A 470 32.82 32.29 -8.82
C ILE A 470 32.22 30.92 -8.47
N ARG A 471 31.09 30.56 -9.09
CA ARG A 471 30.34 29.35 -8.74
C ARG A 471 31.09 28.04 -9.02
N VAL A 472 32.06 28.07 -9.93
CA VAL A 472 32.85 26.89 -10.31
C VAL A 472 33.98 26.57 -9.35
N ILE A 473 34.43 27.55 -8.54
CA ILE A 473 35.67 27.47 -7.78
C ILE A 473 35.65 26.30 -6.78
N ASP A 474 34.60 26.19 -5.98
CA ASP A 474 34.52 25.17 -4.92
C ASP A 474 34.53 23.76 -5.50
N GLN A 475 33.76 23.56 -6.57
CA GLN A 475 33.67 22.27 -7.22
C GLN A 475 34.97 21.91 -7.94
N TRP A 476 35.55 22.83 -8.70
CA TRP A 476 36.85 22.64 -9.36
C TRP A 476 37.94 22.29 -8.35
N ASN A 477 38.03 23.04 -7.25
CA ASN A 477 39.02 22.84 -6.20
C ASN A 477 38.86 21.53 -5.41
N SER A 478 37.69 20.91 -5.49
CA SER A 478 37.41 19.60 -4.87
C SER A 478 37.82 18.42 -5.76
N LEU A 479 38.11 18.66 -7.04
CA LEU A 479 38.46 17.59 -7.98
C LEU A 479 39.84 16.98 -7.64
N PRO A 480 40.00 15.66 -7.77
CA PRO A 480 41.30 15.02 -7.67
C PRO A 480 42.27 15.45 -8.79
N GLU A 481 43.58 15.49 -8.51
CA GLU A 481 44.64 15.84 -9.49
C GLU A 481 44.49 15.06 -10.79
N ASN A 482 44.24 13.75 -10.73
CA ASN A 482 44.15 12.91 -11.93
C ASN A 482 42.99 13.28 -12.87
N ILE A 483 41.97 13.99 -12.40
CA ILE A 483 40.89 14.51 -13.24
C ILE A 483 41.32 15.83 -13.85
N VAL A 484 41.82 16.73 -13.01
CA VAL A 484 42.19 18.09 -13.38
C VAL A 484 43.30 18.10 -14.44
N THR A 485 44.28 17.20 -14.33
CA THR A 485 45.41 17.08 -15.27
C THR A 485 45.15 16.05 -16.38
N ALA A 486 43.90 15.82 -16.75
CA ALA A 486 43.60 14.94 -17.88
C ALA A 486 44.33 15.42 -19.16
N PRO A 487 44.77 14.51 -20.05
CA PRO A 487 45.53 14.89 -21.24
C PRO A 487 44.67 15.45 -22.38
N THR A 488 43.36 15.16 -22.37
CA THR A 488 42.41 15.61 -23.40
C THR A 488 41.06 15.96 -22.78
N ILE A 489 40.27 16.78 -23.47
CA ILE A 489 38.88 17.07 -23.09
C ILE A 489 38.05 15.79 -22.96
N ALA A 490 38.26 14.81 -23.86
CA ALA A 490 37.54 13.53 -23.81
C ALA A 490 37.89 12.73 -22.54
N THR A 491 39.17 12.67 -22.19
CA THR A 491 39.63 12.01 -20.97
C THR A 491 39.16 12.75 -19.71
N PHE A 492 39.13 14.08 -19.73
CA PHE A 492 38.57 14.89 -18.64
C PHE A 492 37.10 14.56 -18.41
N LYS A 493 36.27 14.63 -19.45
CA LYS A 493 34.84 14.29 -19.38
C LYS A 493 34.63 12.90 -18.78
N ALA A 494 35.31 11.89 -19.30
CA ALA A 494 35.19 10.51 -18.81
C ALA A 494 35.59 10.36 -17.32
N ARG A 495 36.70 10.99 -16.89
CA ARG A 495 37.17 10.94 -15.49
C ARG A 495 36.26 11.73 -14.55
N TYR A 496 35.82 12.91 -14.98
CA TYR A 496 34.89 13.77 -14.24
C TYR A 496 33.54 13.09 -14.06
N ASP A 497 33.01 12.50 -15.13
CA ASP A 497 31.76 11.76 -15.09
C ASP A 497 31.89 10.54 -14.17
N ARG A 498 33.00 9.78 -14.24
CA ARG A 498 33.29 8.70 -13.27
C ARG A 498 33.30 9.19 -11.82
N HIS A 499 33.89 10.35 -11.56
CA HIS A 499 33.96 10.94 -10.23
C HIS A 499 32.59 11.36 -9.69
N LEU A 500 31.70 11.83 -10.57
CA LEU A 500 30.30 12.06 -10.23
C LEU A 500 29.49 10.76 -10.07
N GLY A 501 30.06 9.61 -10.44
CA GLY A 501 29.39 8.30 -10.46
C GLY A 501 28.60 8.01 -11.74
N ILE A 502 28.89 8.75 -12.83
CA ILE A 502 28.16 8.78 -14.11
C ILE A 502 28.81 7.89 -15.20
N VAL A 503 30.12 7.57 -15.13
CA VAL A 503 30.78 6.65 -16.11
C VAL A 503 31.65 5.57 -15.44
N GLY A 504 31.35 4.30 -15.71
CA GLY A 504 32.21 3.14 -15.49
C GLY A 504 32.61 2.64 -16.86
N VAL A 505 33.91 2.63 -17.15
CA VAL A 505 34.44 2.17 -18.44
C VAL A 505 34.28 0.66 -18.49
N ILE A 506 33.53 0.19 -19.49
CA ILE A 506 33.67 -1.14 -20.05
C ILE A 506 34.98 -1.09 -20.84
N GLY A 507 35.95 -1.89 -20.39
CA GLY A 507 37.17 -2.17 -21.14
C GLY A 507 36.94 -3.30 -22.12
#